data_AF-A0A943HR81-F1
#
_entry.id   AF-A0A943HR81-F1
#
_cell.length_a   1.000
_cell.length_b   1.000
_cell.length_c   1.000
_cell.angle_alpha   90.00
_cell.angle_beta   90.00
_cell.angle_gamma   90.00
#
_symmetry.space_group_name_H-M   'P 1'
#
loop_
_entity.id
_entity.type
_entity.pdbx_description
1 polymer ?
#
loop_
_entity_poly.entity_id
_entity_poly.type
_entity_poly.pdbx_seq_one_letter_code
_entity_poly.pdbx_strand_id
1 'polypeptide(L)'
;MNTITLTVSVIIIVFGILQIILFFKLWGMTNNVKKISNKLNNKISWKDRAQIELLKGDKDKAQDLYKETFFIEIMEQYENAKNWDTPGNYNVEYPRIISRYSQLKEVIDFAKYDSYDKIKELLDK
;
A
#
# COMPACT_ATOMS: atom_id res chain seq x y z
N MET A 1 58.52 -16.62 14.47
CA MET A 1 57.14 -16.36 14.92
C MET A 1 56.72 -14.89 14.73
N ASN A 2 57.61 -13.90 14.87
CA ASN A 2 57.23 -12.48 14.86
C ASN A 2 56.71 -11.94 13.51
N THR A 3 57.27 -12.33 12.37
CA THR A 3 56.87 -11.77 11.06
C THR A 3 55.44 -12.15 10.67
N ILE A 4 55.05 -13.41 10.88
CA ILE A 4 53.69 -13.89 10.58
C ILE A 4 52.68 -13.19 11.49
N THR A 5 52.98 -13.07 12.79
CA THR A 5 52.11 -12.37 13.75
C THR A 5 51.95 -10.88 13.41
N LEU A 6 53.03 -10.21 13.00
CA LEU A 6 52.97 -8.80 12.58
C LEU A 6 52.12 -8.63 11.31
N THR A 7 52.27 -9.50 10.32
CA THR A 7 51.46 -9.46 9.09
C THR A 7 49.97 -9.69 9.38
N VAL A 8 49.64 -10.68 10.21
CA VAL A 8 48.24 -10.96 10.60
C VAL A 8 47.63 -9.79 11.38
N SER A 9 48.40 -9.17 12.27
CA SER A 9 47.95 -7.99 13.03
C SER A 9 47.57 -6.82 12.12
N VAL A 10 48.41 -6.53 11.11
CA VAL A 10 48.14 -5.48 10.12
C VAL A 10 46.88 -5.79 9.31
N ILE A 11 46.70 -7.04 8.88
CA ILE A 11 45.50 -7.46 8.13
C ILE A 11 44.23 -7.22 8.96
N ILE A 12 44.23 -7.61 10.25
CA ILE A 12 43.07 -7.41 11.14
C ILE A 12 42.74 -5.91 11.30
N ILE A 13 43.74 -5.06 11.44
CA ILE A 13 43.54 -3.60 11.55
C ILE A 13 42.92 -3.03 10.26
N VAL A 14 43.46 -3.41 9.10
CA VAL A 14 42.93 -2.99 7.79
C VAL A 14 41.49 -3.47 7.61
N PHE A 15 41.20 -4.72 7.98
CA PHE A 15 39.84 -5.25 7.98
C PHE A 15 38.92 -4.45 8.90
N GLY A 16 39.35 -4.13 10.12
CA GLY A 16 38.57 -3.33 11.08
C GLY A 16 38.20 -1.95 10.52
N ILE A 17 39.16 -1.24 9.92
CA ILE A 17 38.94 0.07 9.28
C ILE A 17 37.97 -0.08 8.10
N LEU A 18 38.14 -1.11 7.27
CA LEU A 18 37.27 -1.39 6.14
C LEU A 18 35.83 -1.69 6.60
N GLN A 19 35.66 -2.42 7.70
CA GLN A 19 34.33 -2.68 8.27
C GLN A 19 33.64 -1.40 8.73
N ILE A 20 34.36 -0.48 9.38
CA ILE A 20 33.79 0.82 9.82
C ILE A 20 33.29 1.61 8.59
N ILE A 21 34.06 1.67 7.50
CA ILE A 21 33.65 2.34 6.26
C ILE A 21 32.40 1.66 5.65
N LEU A 22 32.35 0.33 5.65
CA LEU A 22 31.21 -0.43 5.16
C LEU A 22 29.94 -0.17 5.99
N PHE A 23 30.05 -0.03 7.31
CA PHE A 23 28.92 0.33 8.17
C PHE A 23 28.35 1.71 7.81
N PHE A 24 29.18 2.73 7.61
CA PHE A 24 28.71 4.05 7.17
C PHE A 24 28.04 4.00 5.79
N LYS A 25 28.57 3.19 4.86
CA LYS A 25 27.99 3.01 3.53
C LYS A 25 26.61 2.34 3.59
N LEU A 26 26.46 1.30 4.41
CA LEU A 26 25.18 0.63 4.67
C LEU A 26 24.18 1.56 5.36
N TRP A 27 24.63 2.43 6.26
CA TRP A 27 23.74 3.39 6.91
C TRP A 27 23.18 4.44 5.93
N GLY A 28 24.01 4.91 5.00
CA GLY A 28 23.53 5.77 3.90
C GLY A 28 22.49 5.07 3.00
N MET A 29 22.71 3.80 2.67
CA MET A 29 21.76 3.00 1.88
C MET A 29 20.43 2.79 2.62
N THR A 30 20.48 2.43 3.90
CA THR A 30 19.26 2.22 4.72
C THR A 30 18.48 3.52 4.92
N ASN A 31 19.14 4.67 5.05
CA ASN A 31 18.46 5.98 5.08
C ASN A 31 17.77 6.30 3.74
N ASN A 32 18.39 5.96 2.61
CA ASN A 32 17.76 6.09 1.29
C ASN A 32 16.51 5.21 1.17
N VAL A 33 16.56 3.95 1.63
CA VAL A 33 15.39 3.06 1.67
C VAL A 33 14.28 3.65 2.54
N LYS A 34 14.62 4.18 3.73
CA LYS A 34 13.65 4.87 4.60
C LYS A 34 12.99 6.06 3.89
N LYS A 35 13.75 6.86 3.14
CA LYS A 35 13.23 8.00 2.37
C LYS A 35 12.29 7.56 1.24
N ILE A 36 12.62 6.45 0.55
CA ILE A 36 11.77 5.87 -0.50
C ILE A 36 10.46 5.35 0.12
N SER A 37 10.55 4.58 1.22
CA SER A 37 9.38 4.06 1.93
C SER A 37 8.45 5.18 2.40
N ASN A 38 8.99 6.26 2.98
CA ASN A 38 8.19 7.42 3.38
C ASN A 38 7.50 8.10 2.19
N LYS A 39 8.19 8.24 1.04
CA LYS A 39 7.59 8.84 -0.16
C LYS A 39 6.47 7.97 -0.76
N LEU A 40 6.62 6.65 -0.70
CA LEU A 40 5.59 5.71 -1.14
C LEU A 40 4.38 5.74 -0.19
N ASN A 41 4.61 5.84 1.12
CA ASN A 41 3.54 5.89 2.12
C ASN A 41 2.88 7.28 2.28
N ASN A 42 3.49 8.36 1.80
CA ASN A 42 2.93 9.74 1.89
C ASN A 42 1.95 10.10 0.77
N LYS A 43 1.46 9.15 -0.03
CA LYS A 43 0.32 9.44 -0.89
C LYS A 43 -0.92 9.54 -0.01
N ILE A 44 -1.45 10.76 0.13
CA ILE A 44 -2.81 11.00 0.64
C ILE A 44 -3.75 10.05 -0.11
N SER A 45 -4.37 9.13 0.62
CA SER A 45 -5.34 8.19 0.05
C SER A 45 -6.55 8.97 -0.48
N TRP A 46 -7.25 8.42 -1.47
CA TRP A 46 -8.55 8.96 -1.91
C TRP A 46 -9.54 9.06 -0.74
N LYS A 47 -9.46 8.13 0.22
CA LYS A 47 -10.20 8.19 1.49
C LYS A 47 -9.83 9.42 2.33
N ASP A 48 -8.55 9.74 2.43
CA ASP A 48 -8.07 10.91 3.19
C ASP A 48 -8.58 12.20 2.54
N ARG A 49 -8.67 12.24 1.19
CA ARG A 49 -9.25 13.37 0.46
C ARG A 49 -10.72 13.56 0.79
N ALA A 50 -11.51 12.48 0.80
CA ALA A 50 -12.93 12.55 1.17
C ALA A 50 -13.12 13.12 2.58
N GLN A 51 -12.30 12.65 3.54
CA GLN A 51 -12.32 13.15 4.92
C GLN A 51 -11.90 14.62 5.02
N ILE A 52 -10.89 15.05 4.26
CA ILE A 52 -10.45 16.44 4.22
C ILE A 52 -11.55 17.37 3.70
N GLU A 53 -12.25 17.01 2.61
CA GLU A 53 -13.35 17.84 2.10
C GLU A 53 -14.53 17.89 3.07
N LEU A 54 -14.81 16.79 3.78
CA LEU A 54 -15.80 16.79 4.86
C LEU A 54 -15.41 17.78 5.98
N LEU A 55 -14.14 17.80 6.38
CA LEU A 55 -13.62 18.74 7.39
C LEU A 55 -13.64 20.20 6.93
N LYS A 56 -13.53 20.44 5.62
CA LYS A 56 -13.72 21.78 5.02
C LYS A 56 -15.20 22.21 4.97
N GLY A 57 -16.12 21.30 5.26
CA GLY A 57 -17.56 21.53 5.21
C GLY A 57 -18.21 21.31 3.84
N ASP A 58 -17.44 20.89 2.83
CA ASP A 58 -17.95 20.59 1.49
C ASP A 58 -18.46 19.14 1.44
N LYS A 59 -19.71 18.96 1.85
CA LYS A 59 -20.35 17.65 1.99
C LYS A 59 -20.60 16.97 0.65
N ASP A 60 -20.95 17.73 -0.38
CA ASP A 60 -21.26 17.19 -1.70
C ASP A 60 -20.01 16.59 -2.33
N LYS A 61 -18.92 17.37 -2.33
CA LYS A 61 -17.63 16.89 -2.84
C LYS A 61 -17.06 15.74 -2.01
N ALA A 62 -17.23 15.77 -0.69
CA ALA A 62 -16.84 14.65 0.16
C ALA A 62 -17.62 13.38 -0.20
N GLN A 63 -18.93 13.49 -0.44
CA GLN A 63 -19.77 12.36 -0.84
C GLN A 63 -19.33 11.78 -2.19
N ASP A 64 -19.02 12.62 -3.16
CA ASP A 64 -18.53 12.18 -4.47
C ASP A 64 -17.17 11.46 -4.35
N LEU A 65 -16.25 11.98 -3.55
CA LEU A 65 -14.98 11.32 -3.27
C LEU A 65 -15.16 9.97 -2.54
N TYR A 66 -16.14 9.87 -1.63
CA TYR A 66 -16.47 8.59 -1.00
C TYR A 66 -17.00 7.57 -2.01
N LYS A 67 -17.82 7.98 -2.98
CA LYS A 67 -18.29 7.11 -4.08
C LYS A 67 -17.12 6.63 -4.93
N GLU A 68 -16.23 7.54 -5.35
CA GLU A 68 -15.04 7.18 -6.12
C GLU A 68 -14.16 6.19 -5.35
N THR A 69 -13.91 6.45 -4.07
CA THR A 69 -13.09 5.56 -3.23
C THR A 69 -13.72 4.17 -3.09
N PHE A 70 -15.05 4.09 -2.93
CA PHE A 70 -15.76 2.82 -2.94
C PHE A 70 -15.51 2.03 -4.24
N PHE A 71 -15.69 2.64 -5.40
CA PHE A 71 -15.47 1.96 -6.68
C PHE A 71 -14.01 1.54 -6.90
N ILE A 72 -13.04 2.33 -6.44
CA ILE A 72 -11.62 1.95 -6.46
C ILE A 72 -11.40 0.68 -5.65
N GLU A 73 -11.93 0.60 -4.41
CA GLU A 73 -11.78 -0.60 -3.58
C GLU A 73 -12.44 -1.83 -4.22
N ILE A 74 -13.60 -1.66 -4.86
CA ILE A 74 -14.27 -2.74 -5.61
C ILE A 74 -13.40 -3.23 -6.75
N MET A 75 -12.84 -2.33 -7.55
CA MET A 75 -11.95 -2.68 -8.66
C MET A 75 -10.68 -3.37 -8.18
N GLU A 76 -10.06 -2.89 -7.10
CA GLU A 76 -8.90 -3.54 -6.50
C GLU A 76 -9.22 -4.97 -6.06
N GLN A 77 -10.37 -5.20 -5.42
CA GLN A 77 -10.76 -6.57 -5.04
C GLN A 77 -11.09 -7.45 -6.23
N TYR A 78 -11.72 -6.91 -7.27
CA TYR A 78 -12.00 -7.63 -8.50
C TYR A 78 -10.70 -8.09 -9.18
N GLU A 79 -9.74 -7.18 -9.36
CA GLU A 79 -8.43 -7.50 -9.95
C GLU A 79 -7.63 -8.48 -9.08
N ASN A 80 -7.70 -8.35 -7.75
CA ASN A 80 -7.10 -9.33 -6.85
C ASN A 80 -7.73 -10.71 -7.05
N ALA A 81 -9.06 -10.84 -7.00
CA ALA A 81 -9.74 -12.12 -7.18
C ALA A 81 -9.43 -12.76 -8.54
N LYS A 82 -9.31 -11.95 -9.59
CA LYS A 82 -8.91 -12.36 -10.94
C LYS A 82 -7.48 -12.88 -11.00
N ASN A 83 -6.52 -12.15 -10.42
CA ASN A 83 -5.10 -12.50 -10.46
C ASN A 83 -4.76 -13.79 -9.71
N TRP A 84 -5.45 -14.04 -8.60
CA TRP A 84 -5.24 -15.23 -7.78
C TRP A 84 -6.14 -16.42 -8.19
N ASP A 85 -6.88 -16.32 -9.31
CA ASP A 85 -7.89 -17.29 -9.76
C ASP A 85 -8.82 -17.79 -8.64
N THR A 86 -9.21 -16.87 -7.77
CA THR A 86 -10.04 -17.17 -6.59
C THR A 86 -11.24 -16.22 -6.52
N PRO A 87 -12.25 -16.40 -7.41
CA PRO A 87 -13.46 -15.58 -7.42
C PRO A 87 -14.20 -15.56 -6.07
N GLY A 88 -14.10 -16.64 -5.30
CA GLY A 88 -14.70 -16.75 -3.96
C GLY A 88 -14.14 -15.74 -2.94
N ASN A 89 -12.91 -15.25 -3.14
CA ASN A 89 -12.31 -14.27 -2.23
C ASN A 89 -13.01 -12.90 -2.32
N TYR A 90 -13.50 -12.54 -3.51
CA TYR A 90 -14.29 -11.31 -3.68
C TYR A 90 -15.51 -11.30 -2.74
N ASN A 91 -16.25 -12.41 -2.69
CA ASN A 91 -17.46 -12.52 -1.89
C ASN A 91 -17.18 -12.47 -0.37
N VAL A 92 -15.95 -12.80 0.06
CA VAL A 92 -15.52 -12.70 1.47
C VAL A 92 -15.17 -11.26 1.84
N GLU A 93 -14.49 -10.54 0.94
CA GLU A 93 -14.02 -9.18 1.21
C GLU A 93 -15.11 -8.12 0.94
N TYR A 94 -16.05 -8.38 0.04
CA TYR A 94 -17.09 -7.42 -0.34
C TYR A 94 -17.92 -6.90 0.85
N PRO A 95 -18.42 -7.74 1.79
CA PRO A 95 -19.13 -7.26 2.98
C PRO A 95 -18.27 -6.35 3.88
N ARG A 96 -16.94 -6.56 3.91
CA ARG A 96 -16.01 -5.71 4.67
C ARG A 96 -15.83 -4.35 4.02
N ILE A 97 -15.95 -4.25 2.70
CA ILE A 97 -15.97 -2.97 1.99
C ILE A 97 -17.24 -2.22 2.32
N ILE A 98 -18.42 -2.84 2.15
CA ILE A 98 -19.71 -2.18 2.39
C ILE A 98 -19.80 -1.59 3.80
N SER A 99 -19.30 -2.30 4.83
CA SER A 99 -19.36 -1.81 6.20
C SER A 99 -18.64 -0.45 6.39
N ARG A 100 -17.58 -0.19 5.61
CA ARG A 100 -16.85 1.09 5.60
C ARG A 100 -17.57 2.22 4.87
N TYR A 101 -18.50 1.88 3.98
CA TYR A 101 -19.22 2.81 3.12
C TYR A 101 -20.74 2.81 3.38
N SER A 102 -21.18 2.34 4.55
CA SER A 102 -22.60 2.26 4.93
C SER A 102 -23.36 3.59 4.78
N GLN A 103 -22.67 4.73 4.91
CA GLN A 103 -23.21 6.07 4.69
C GLN A 103 -23.66 6.33 3.24
N LEU A 104 -23.19 5.54 2.28
CA LEU A 104 -23.55 5.65 0.86
C LEU A 104 -24.75 4.78 0.48
N LYS A 105 -25.40 4.10 1.43
CA LYS A 105 -26.49 3.15 1.16
C LYS A 105 -27.69 3.76 0.41
N GLU A 106 -27.98 5.04 0.63
CA GLU A 106 -29.05 5.75 -0.08
C GLU A 106 -28.66 6.19 -1.49
N VAL A 107 -27.36 6.16 -1.81
CA VAL A 107 -26.81 6.69 -3.08
C VAL A 107 -26.29 5.59 -4.00
N ILE A 108 -25.81 4.48 -3.43
CA ILE A 108 -25.26 3.34 -4.17
C ILE A 108 -26.13 2.11 -3.92
N ASP A 109 -26.55 1.47 -5.00
CA ASP A 109 -27.12 0.13 -4.94
C ASP A 109 -26.00 -0.91 -4.78
N PHE A 110 -25.71 -1.28 -3.54
CA PHE A 110 -24.68 -2.28 -3.24
C PHE A 110 -25.02 -3.68 -3.79
N ALA A 111 -26.28 -4.01 -4.08
CA ALA A 111 -26.59 -5.33 -4.65
C ALA A 111 -26.04 -5.49 -6.08
N LYS A 112 -25.74 -4.37 -6.76
CA LYS A 112 -25.18 -4.38 -8.11
C LYS A 112 -23.73 -4.88 -8.17
N TYR A 113 -23.00 -4.82 -7.06
CA TYR A 113 -21.55 -5.06 -6.99
C TYR A 113 -21.19 -6.25 -6.09
N ASP A 114 -22.16 -7.06 -5.65
CA ASP A 114 -21.97 -8.06 -4.59
C ASP A 114 -21.30 -9.38 -4.99
N SER A 115 -21.01 -9.56 -6.27
CA SER A 115 -20.35 -10.76 -6.78
C SER A 115 -19.33 -10.43 -7.86
N TYR A 116 -18.30 -11.28 -7.96
CA TYR A 116 -17.29 -11.17 -9.00
C TYR A 116 -17.90 -11.19 -10.41
N ASP A 117 -18.88 -12.07 -10.65
CA ASP A 117 -19.51 -12.21 -11.98
C ASP A 117 -20.28 -10.97 -12.41
N LYS A 118 -20.95 -10.28 -11.49
CA LYS A 118 -21.64 -9.01 -11.79
C LYS A 118 -20.64 -7.93 -12.20
N ILE A 119 -19.53 -7.82 -11.50
CA ILE A 119 -18.46 -6.86 -11.87
C ILE A 119 -17.87 -7.23 -13.22
N LYS A 120 -17.59 -8.52 -13.45
CA LYS A 120 -17.09 -9.01 -14.73
C LYS A 120 -18.03 -8.65 -15.88
N GLU A 121 -19.34 -8.90 -15.75
CA GLU A 121 -20.34 -8.56 -16.78
C GLU A 121 -20.41 -7.05 -17.05
N LEU A 122 -20.16 -6.21 -16.05
CA LEU A 122 -20.14 -4.76 -16.22
C LEU A 122 -18.89 -4.26 -16.96
N LEU A 123 -17.75 -4.94 -16.80
CA LEU A 123 -16.47 -4.55 -17.37
C LEU A 123 -16.19 -5.17 -18.75
N ASP A 124 -16.76 -6.34 -19.04
CA ASP A 124 -16.56 -7.08 -20.30
C ASP A 124 -17.53 -6.64 -21.43
N LYS A 125 -18.29 -5.55 -21.24
CA LYS A 125 -19.18 -4.94 -22.26
C LYS A 125 -18.43 -3.95 -23.17
#